data_AF-A9L8S7-F1
#
_entry.id   AF-A9L8S7-F1
#
_cell.length_a   1.000
_cell.length_b   1.000
_cell.length_c   1.000
_cell.angle_alpha   90.00
_cell.angle_beta   90.00
_cell.angle_gamma   90.00
#
_symmetry.space_group_name_H-M   'P 1'
#
loop_
_entity.id
_entity.type
_entity.pdbx_description
1 polymer ?
#
loop_
_entity_poly.entity_id
_entity_poly.type
_entity_poly.pdbx_seq_one_letter_code
_entity_poly.pdbx_strand_id
1 'polypeptide(L)' 'LLELLSDKSCQSFISWTGDGWEFKLADPDEVARRWGKRKNKPK' A
#
# COMPACT_ATOMS: atom_id res chain seq x y z
N LEU A 1 0.31 -0.86 5.51
CA LEU A 1 -0.20 -1.56 4.31
C LEU A 1 -1.71 -1.48 4.34
N LEU A 2 -2.37 -2.01 5.38
CA LEU A 2 -3.81 -1.79 5.59
C LEU A 2 -4.21 -0.31 5.60
N GLU A 3 -3.51 0.55 6.32
CA GLU A 3 -3.78 2.00 6.25
C GLU A 3 -3.44 2.65 4.90
N LEU A 4 -2.51 2.08 4.12
CA LEU A 4 -2.23 2.58 2.76
C LEU A 4 -3.36 2.14 1.82
N LEU A 5 -3.86 0.93 1.97
CA LEU A 5 -4.98 0.39 1.23
C LEU A 5 -6.31 1.09 1.54
N SER A 6 -6.45 1.61 2.77
CA SER A 6 -7.65 2.35 3.19
C SER A 6 -7.65 3.83 2.80
N ASP A 7 -6.51 4.37 2.34
CA ASP A 7 -6.37 5.79 2.00
C ASP A 7 -6.67 6.01 0.51
N LYS A 8 -7.65 6.86 0.21
CA LYS A 8 -8.02 7.17 -1.19
C LYS A 8 -6.86 7.73 -2.01
N SER A 9 -5.89 8.40 -1.38
CA SER A 9 -4.71 8.96 -2.04
C SER A 9 -3.72 7.88 -2.47
N CYS A 10 -3.88 6.65 -1.97
CA CYS A 10 -3.03 5.51 -2.29
C CYS A 10 -3.61 4.60 -3.37
N GLN A 11 -4.88 4.81 -3.78
CA GLN A 11 -5.54 4.04 -4.85
C GLN A 11 -4.76 4.04 -6.17
N SER A 12 -3.96 5.08 -6.45
CA SER A 12 -3.14 5.18 -7.65
C SER A 12 -2.06 4.09 -7.76
N PHE A 13 -1.56 3.56 -6.64
CA PHE A 13 -0.48 2.56 -6.63
C PHE A 13 -0.87 1.27 -5.89
N ILE A 14 -1.88 1.30 -5.01
CA ILE A 14 -2.40 0.14 -4.29
C ILE A 14 -3.90 0.28 -4.01
N SER A 15 -4.70 -0.70 -4.44
CA SER A 15 -6.16 -0.67 -4.32
C SER A 15 -6.74 -2.02 -3.89
N TRP A 16 -7.80 -2.00 -3.08
CA TRP A 16 -8.60 -3.19 -2.80
C TRP A 16 -9.35 -3.63 -4.06
N THR A 17 -9.36 -4.95 -4.33
CA THR A 17 -10.12 -5.51 -5.45
C THR A 17 -11.57 -5.80 -5.10
N GLY A 18 -11.95 -5.64 -3.81
CA GLY A 18 -13.32 -5.83 -3.32
C GLY A 18 -13.62 -7.27 -2.86
N ASP A 19 -12.75 -8.22 -3.19
CA ASP A 19 -12.84 -9.62 -2.75
C ASP A 19 -12.10 -9.83 -1.43
N GLY A 20 -12.78 -9.52 -0.32
CA GLY A 20 -12.27 -9.75 1.03
C GLY A 20 -10.97 -8.99 1.34
N TRP A 21 -9.84 -9.71 1.34
CA TRP A 21 -8.49 -9.20 1.63
C TRP A 21 -7.59 -9.15 0.39
N GLU A 22 -8.16 -9.28 -0.79
CA GLU A 22 -7.42 -9.22 -2.03
C GLU A 22 -7.20 -7.77 -2.47
N PHE A 23 -5.96 -7.46 -2.81
CA PHE A 23 -5.58 -6.14 -3.27
C PHE A 23 -4.65 -6.24 -4.47
N LYS A 24 -4.74 -5.22 -5.32
CA LYS A 24 -3.88 -5.09 -6.49
C LYS A 24 -2.88 -3.98 -6.27
N LEU A 25 -1.63 -4.30 -6.54
CA LEU A 25 -0.53 -3.36 -6.60
C LEU A 25 -0.43 -2.89 -8.05
N ALA A 26 -0.77 -1.64 -8.30
CA ALA A 26 -0.54 -1.03 -9.61
C ALA A 26 0.95 -0.69 -9.78
N ASP A 27 1.61 -0.26 -8.70
CA ASP A 27 3.01 0.14 -8.69
C ASP A 27 3.75 -0.48 -7.48
N PRO A 28 4.32 -1.69 -7.64
CA PRO A 28 4.95 -2.40 -6.54
C PRO A 28 6.20 -1.68 -6.00
N ASP A 29 6.98 -0.99 -6.84
CA ASP A 29 8.16 -0.23 -6.43
C ASP A 29 7.81 0.96 -5.52
N GLU A 30 6.79 1.75 -5.88
CA GLU A 30 6.34 2.89 -5.07
C GLU A 30 5.74 2.42 -3.74
N VAL A 31 4.99 1.31 -3.75
CA VAL A 31 4.47 0.68 -2.55
C VAL A 31 5.60 0.16 -1.67
N ALA A 32 6.61 -0.52 -2.24
CA ALA A 32 7.77 -1.02 -1.51
C ALA A 32 8.58 0.14 -0.88
N ARG A 33 8.75 1.24 -1.60
CA ARG A 33 9.45 2.44 -1.11
C ARG A 33 8.70 3.09 0.06
N ARG A 34 7.38 3.28 -0.07
CA ARG A 34 6.54 3.87 0.99
C ARG A 34 6.38 2.93 2.18
N TRP A 35 6.21 1.64 1.92
CA TRP A 35 6.17 0.61 2.95
C TRP A 35 7.50 0.56 3.69
N GLY A 36 8.63 0.58 2.99
CA GLY A 36 9.97 0.67 3.56
C GLY A 36 10.16 1.91 4.41
N LYS A 37 9.74 3.09 3.94
CA LYS A 37 9.78 4.35 4.71
C LYS A 37 8.91 4.29 5.98
N ARG A 38 7.73 3.66 5.90
CA ARG A 38 6.77 3.54 7.02
C ARG A 38 7.14 2.42 8.00
N LYS A 39 7.77 1.34 7.52
CA LYS A 39 8.34 0.25 8.34
C LYS A 39 9.75 0.53 8.82
N ASN A 40 10.40 1.62 8.38
CA ASN A 40 11.68 2.06 8.90
C ASN A 40 11.49 2.46 10.37
N LYS A 41 11.57 1.47 11.25
CA LYS A 41 11.77 1.66 12.68
C LYS A 41 13.08 2.43 12.84
N PRO A 42 13.11 3.63 13.46
CA PRO A 42 14.35 4.05 14.10
C PRO A 42 14.73 2.94 15.10
N LYS A 43 16.02 2.61 15.16
CA LYS A 43 16.55 1.76 16.23
C LYS A 43 16.19 2.33 17.60
#